data_AF-A0A7S3EIU8-F1
#
_entry.id   AF-A0A7S3EIU8-F1
#
_cell.length_a   1.000
_cell.length_b   1.000
_cell.length_c   1.000
_cell.angle_alpha   90.00
_cell.angle_beta   90.00
_cell.angle_gamma   90.00
#
_symmetry.space_group_name_H-M   'P 1'
#
loop_
_entity.id
_entity.type
_entity.pdbx_description
1 polymer ?
#
loop_
_entity_poly.entity_id
_entity_poly.type
_entity_poly.pdbx_seq_one_letter_code
_entity_poly.pdbx_strand_id
1 'polypeptide(L)'
;MNPWLVVPEQLAQAAATLLGSKRLRVYQDSIFVKRGGDGPTLWHSDLNMAPLDTNRFVTAWIPLHPVTEELAPLCFATGSHRDFSGCYWKGRQFLRGAPE
;
A
#
# COMPACT_ATOMS: atom_id res chain seq x y z
N MET A 1 3.12 5.54 26.57
CA MET A 1 3.02 4.81 25.29
C MET A 1 1.62 5.12 24.77
N ASN A 2 1.50 5.92 23.70
CA ASN A 2 0.20 6.45 23.26
C ASN A 2 -0.73 5.30 22.83
N PRO A 3 -2.00 5.27 23.27
CA PRO A 3 -2.84 4.06 23.23
C PRO A 3 -3.63 3.86 21.92
N TRP A 4 -3.40 4.67 20.88
CA TRP A 4 -4.38 4.81 19.79
C TRP A 4 -4.12 3.98 18.52
N LEU A 5 -3.11 3.11 18.50
CA LEU A 5 -3.11 1.97 17.59
C LEU A 5 -2.26 0.83 18.15
N VAL A 6 -2.92 -0.11 18.82
CA VAL A 6 -2.30 -1.41 19.11
C VAL A 6 -2.29 -2.18 17.79
N VAL A 7 -1.11 -2.37 17.19
CA VAL A 7 -0.97 -3.30 16.06
C VAL A 7 -1.34 -4.69 16.58
N PRO A 8 -2.39 -5.33 16.04
CA PRO A 8 -2.76 -6.68 16.46
C PRO A 8 -1.57 -7.62 16.27
N GLU A 9 -1.36 -8.54 17.21
CA GLU A 9 -0.23 -9.47 17.17
C GLU A 9 -0.18 -10.26 15.86
N GLN A 10 -1.34 -10.67 15.35
CA GLN A 10 -1.47 -11.38 14.09
C GLN A 10 -0.98 -10.55 12.90
N LEU A 11 -1.27 -9.25 12.89
CA LEU A 11 -0.81 -8.35 11.82
C LEU A 11 0.70 -8.13 11.91
N ALA A 12 1.23 -7.95 13.11
CA ALA A 12 2.66 -7.84 13.34
C ALA A 12 3.40 -9.11 12.90
N GLN A 13 2.86 -10.30 13.18
CA GLN A 13 3.46 -11.57 12.80
C GLN A 13 3.42 -11.82 11.29
N ALA A 14 2.32 -11.47 10.62
CA ALA A 14 2.22 -11.53 9.16
C ALA A 14 3.25 -10.60 8.50
N ALA A 15 3.34 -9.35 8.94
CA ALA A 15 4.34 -8.40 8.44
C ALA A 15 5.78 -8.86 8.70
N ALA A 16 6.06 -9.42 9.88
CA ALA A 16 7.39 -9.93 10.24
C ALA A 16 7.82 -11.08 9.32
N THR A 17 6.87 -11.96 9.00
CA THR A 17 7.07 -13.09 8.08
C THR A 17 7.34 -12.59 6.67
N LEU A 18 6.52 -11.68 6.14
CA LEU A 18 6.69 -11.11 4.80
C LEU A 18 8.02 -10.36 4.65
N LEU A 19 8.45 -9.63 5.69
CA LEU A 19 9.68 -8.85 5.68
C LEU A 19 10.93 -9.64 6.11
N GLY A 20 10.78 -10.92 6.48
CA GLY A 20 11.88 -11.74 7.00
C GLY A 20 12.60 -11.11 8.20
N SER A 21 11.87 -10.43 9.07
CA SER A 21 12.44 -9.56 10.12
C SER A 21 11.95 -9.95 11.52
N LYS A 22 12.87 -9.99 12.49
CA LYS A 22 12.56 -10.37 13.89
C LYS A 22 11.92 -9.25 14.71
N ARG A 23 12.05 -8.00 14.25
CA ARG A 23 11.52 -6.80 14.90
C ARG A 23 10.99 -5.88 13.82
N LEU A 24 9.89 -5.22 14.12
CA LEU A 24 9.25 -4.25 13.25
C LEU A 24 9.15 -2.92 13.98
N ARG A 25 9.00 -1.85 13.20
CA ARG A 25 8.63 -0.53 13.68
C ARG A 25 7.45 -0.07 12.85
N VAL A 26 6.42 0.42 13.52
CA VAL A 26 5.36 1.16 12.85
C VAL A 26 5.93 2.50 12.43
N TYR A 27 5.92 2.76 11.12
CA TYR A 27 6.39 4.03 10.58
C TYR A 27 5.29 5.10 10.68
N GLN A 28 4.09 4.78 10.19
CA GLN A 28 2.96 5.70 10.14
C GLN A 28 1.64 4.90 10.11
N ASP A 29 0.56 5.50 10.61
CA ASP A 29 -0.81 5.12 10.35
C ASP A 29 -1.55 6.23 9.60
N SER A 30 -2.62 5.88 8.89
CA SER A 30 -3.42 6.84 8.12
C SER A 30 -4.83 6.32 7.93
N ILE A 31 -5.80 7.24 7.90
CA ILE A 31 -7.19 6.96 7.54
C ILE A 31 -7.45 7.54 6.16
N PHE A 32 -7.91 6.70 5.23
CA PHE A 32 -8.26 7.11 3.88
C PHE A 32 -9.78 7.07 3.70
N VAL A 33 -10.35 8.16 3.17
CA VAL A 33 -11.79 8.29 2.90
C VAL A 33 -11.96 8.78 1.46
N LYS A 34 -12.73 8.02 0.67
CA LYS A 34 -13.22 8.46 -0.64
C LYS A 34 -14.69 8.83 -0.55
N ARG A 35 -15.05 9.99 -1.08
CA ARG A 35 -16.42 10.47 -1.25
C ARG A 35 -16.92 10.15 -2.65
N GLY A 36 -18.24 10.19 -2.83
CA GLY A 36 -18.83 10.09 -4.16
C GLY A 36 -18.31 11.22 -5.06
N GLY A 37 -17.77 10.86 -6.22
CA GLY A 37 -17.16 11.79 -7.18
C GLY A 37 -15.65 11.99 -7.02
N ASP A 38 -15.02 11.45 -5.97
CA ASP A 38 -13.56 11.46 -5.86
C ASP A 38 -12.94 10.58 -6.96
N GLY A 39 -11.86 11.07 -7.58
CA GLY A 39 -11.16 10.36 -8.64
C GLY A 39 -10.42 9.09 -8.15
N PRO A 40 -9.87 8.29 -9.09
CA PRO A 40 -9.03 7.17 -8.74
C PRO A 40 -7.73 7.64 -8.06
N THR A 41 -7.19 6.79 -7.18
CA THR A 41 -5.84 7.01 -6.66
C THR A 41 -4.87 6.63 -7.75
N LEU A 42 -3.94 7.52 -8.11
CA LEU A 42 -2.98 7.27 -9.17
C LEU A 42 -2.02 6.13 -8.80
N TRP A 43 -1.48 5.45 -9.81
CA TRP A 43 -0.45 4.43 -9.62
C TRP A 43 0.79 5.03 -8.92
N HIS A 44 1.22 4.38 -7.84
CA HIS A 44 2.42 4.74 -7.08
C HIS A 44 2.92 3.53 -6.28
N SER A 45 4.06 3.69 -5.62
CA SER A 45 4.58 2.79 -4.58
C SER A 45 4.78 3.62 -3.31
N ASP A 46 4.31 3.13 -2.16
CA ASP A 46 4.37 3.86 -0.89
C ASP A 46 5.79 4.26 -0.51
N LEU A 47 6.75 3.36 -0.73
CA LEU A 47 8.15 3.57 -0.36
C LEU A 47 8.78 4.75 -1.09
N ASN A 48 8.30 5.10 -2.29
CA ASN A 48 8.79 6.26 -3.05
C ASN A 48 8.43 7.59 -2.39
N MET A 49 7.46 7.58 -1.49
CA MET A 49 6.99 8.75 -0.73
C MET A 49 7.48 8.73 0.72
N ALA A 50 8.22 7.70 1.13
CA ALA A 50 8.79 7.57 2.47
C ALA A 50 10.29 7.94 2.46
N PRO A 51 10.80 8.62 3.50
CA PRO A 51 12.22 8.97 3.61
C PRO A 51 13.04 7.79 4.14
N LEU A 52 12.84 6.59 3.59
CA LEU A 52 13.45 5.34 4.07
C LEU A 52 14.26 4.68 2.96
N ASP A 53 15.53 4.42 3.22
CA ASP A 53 16.41 3.62 2.35
C ASP A 53 16.31 2.14 2.71
N THR A 54 15.23 1.49 2.27
CA THR A 54 15.02 0.05 2.52
C THR A 54 13.99 -0.57 1.60
N ASN A 55 14.19 -1.84 1.22
CA ASN A 55 13.14 -2.66 0.57
C ASN A 55 12.35 -3.52 1.57
N ARG A 56 12.59 -3.40 2.88
CA ARG A 56 11.86 -4.13 3.93
C ARG A 56 10.74 -3.27 4.50
N PHE A 57 9.80 -2.89 3.65
CA PHE A 57 8.66 -2.03 3.99
C PHE A 57 7.37 -2.67 3.48
N VAL A 58 6.34 -2.71 4.32
CA VAL A 58 5.02 -3.22 3.95
C VAL A 58 3.94 -2.36 4.58
N THR A 59 2.86 -2.11 3.83
CA THR A 59 1.67 -1.41 4.29
C THR A 59 0.55 -2.41 4.51
N ALA A 60 -0.10 -2.33 5.66
CA ALA A 60 -1.33 -3.07 5.93
C ALA A 60 -2.54 -2.19 5.61
N TRP A 61 -3.29 -2.52 4.57
CA TRP A 61 -4.54 -1.83 4.23
C TRP A 61 -5.73 -2.59 4.83
N ILE A 62 -6.45 -1.94 5.74
CA ILE A 62 -7.55 -2.57 6.50
C ILE A 62 -8.86 -1.85 6.14
N PRO A 63 -9.80 -2.51 5.43
CA PRO A 63 -11.08 -1.90 5.14
C PRO A 63 -11.92 -1.75 6.41
N LEU A 64 -12.44 -0.54 6.65
CA LEU A 64 -13.37 -0.26 7.76
C LEU A 64 -14.85 -0.40 7.36
N HIS A 65 -15.11 -0.68 6.08
CA HIS A 65 -16.42 -0.97 5.50
C HIS A 65 -16.27 -1.96 4.35
N PRO A 66 -17.33 -2.65 3.92
CA PRO A 66 -17.27 -3.54 2.76
C PRO A 66 -16.79 -2.81 1.50
N VAL A 67 -15.84 -3.39 0.79
CA VAL A 67 -15.29 -2.84 -0.45
C VAL A 67 -15.89 -3.59 -1.63
N THR A 68 -16.54 -2.88 -2.54
CA THR A 68 -17.05 -3.42 -3.80
C THR A 68 -16.23 -2.90 -4.96
N GLU A 69 -16.39 -3.49 -6.16
CA GLU A 69 -15.66 -3.06 -7.35
C GLU A 69 -15.94 -1.60 -7.73
N GLU A 70 -17.15 -1.12 -7.44
CA GLU A 70 -17.58 0.25 -7.72
C GLU A 70 -16.97 1.28 -6.76
N LEU A 71 -16.45 0.84 -5.60
CA LEU A 71 -15.89 1.71 -4.56
C LEU A 71 -14.38 1.98 -4.73
N ALA A 72 -13.86 1.80 -5.96
CA ALA A 72 -12.46 1.97 -6.30
C ALA A 72 -11.52 1.20 -5.33
N PRO A 73 -11.58 -0.15 -5.34
CA PRO A 73 -10.79 -1.00 -4.46
C PRO A 73 -9.28 -0.80 -4.66
N LEU A 74 -8.50 -1.28 -3.69
CA LEU A 74 -7.06 -1.36 -3.84
C LEU A 74 -6.70 -2.38 -4.94
N CYS A 75 -5.97 -1.93 -5.96
CA CYS A 75 -5.46 -2.77 -7.04
C CYS A 75 -3.94 -2.87 -6.96
N PHE A 76 -3.38 -4.03 -7.32
CA PHE A 76 -1.94 -4.27 -7.34
C PHE A 76 -1.47 -4.62 -8.75
N ALA A 77 -0.29 -4.12 -9.13
CA ALA A 77 0.42 -4.56 -10.32
C ALA A 77 1.43 -5.65 -9.95
N THR A 78 1.19 -6.90 -10.37
CA THR A 78 2.04 -8.06 -10.05
C THR A 78 3.50 -7.81 -10.43
N GLY A 79 4.42 -8.07 -9.51
CA GLY A 79 5.87 -7.93 -9.72
C GLY A 79 6.43 -6.50 -9.66
N SER A 80 5.58 -5.47 -9.59
CA SER A 80 6.00 -4.05 -9.58
C SER A 80 6.97 -3.68 -8.45
N HIS A 81 6.89 -4.37 -7.30
CA HIS A 81 7.81 -4.17 -6.16
C HIS A 81 9.28 -4.49 -6.46
N ARG A 82 9.58 -5.14 -7.59
CA ARG A 82 10.95 -5.48 -8.02
C ARG A 82 11.63 -4.36 -8.80
N ASP A 83 10.87 -3.37 -9.26
CA ASP A 83 11.35 -2.25 -10.07
C ASP A 83 10.90 -0.91 -9.47
N PHE A 84 11.81 -0.28 -8.74
CA PHE A 84 11.61 1.06 -8.17
C PHE A 84 11.22 2.11 -9.20
N SER A 85 11.74 1.97 -10.43
CA SER A 85 11.61 2.95 -11.49
C SER A 85 10.31 2.81 -12.31
N GLY A 86 9.59 1.70 -12.13
CA GLY A 86 8.42 1.34 -12.93
C GLY A 86 7.32 2.40 -12.93
N CYS A 87 7.09 3.06 -11.79
CA CYS A 87 6.09 4.13 -11.70
C CYS A 87 6.48 5.42 -12.46
N TYR A 88 7.77 5.66 -12.70
CA TYR A 88 8.25 6.85 -13.42
C TYR A 88 8.25 6.64 -14.93
N TRP A 89 8.67 5.46 -15.40
CA TRP A 89 8.80 5.18 -16.83
C TRP A 89 7.51 4.66 -17.47
N LYS A 90 6.65 3.96 -16.72
CA LYS A 90 5.39 3.42 -17.25
C LYS A 90 4.22 4.41 -17.20
N GLY A 91 4.36 5.54 -16.48
CA GLY A 91 3.46 6.70 -16.54
C GLY A 91 1.96 6.40 -16.78
N ARG A 92 1.32 7.19 -17.66
CA ARG A 92 -0.12 7.09 -18.01
C ARG A 92 -0.52 5.82 -18.80
N GLN A 93 0.40 4.90 -19.09
CA GLN A 93 0.07 3.71 -19.90
C GLN A 93 -0.84 2.72 -19.16
N PHE A 94 -0.92 2.76 -17.83
CA PHE A 94 -1.87 1.94 -17.06
C PHE A 94 -3.28 2.54 -16.92
N LEU A 95 -3.55 3.76 -17.45
CA LEU A 95 -4.89 4.37 -17.42
C LEU A 95 -5.77 3.94 -18.60
N ARG A 96 -5.19 3.36 -19.65
CA ARG A 96 -5.90 2.65 -20.70
C ARG A 96 -5.61 1.19 -20.45
N GLY A 97 -6.57 0.43 -19.91
CA GLY A 97 -6.40 -0.99 -19.64
C GLY A 97 -5.82 -1.73 -20.85
N ALA A 98 -4.50 -1.92 -20.85
CA ALA A 98 -3.80 -2.52 -21.97
C ALA A 98 -3.59 -3.99 -21.65
N PRO A 99 -4.25 -4.89 -22.41
CA PRO A 99 -3.77 -6.25 -22.57
C PRO A 99 -2.56 -6.22 -23.52
N GLU A 100 -1.55 -7.04 -23.20
CA GLU A 100 -0.90 -7.92 -24.17
C GLU A 100 -0.95 -9.35 -23.60
#